data_AF-A0A554M7C8-F1
#
_entry.id   AF-A0A554M7C8-F1
#
_cell.length_a   1.000
_cell.length_b   1.000
_cell.length_c   1.000
_cell.angle_alpha   90.00
_cell.angle_beta   90.00
_cell.angle_gamma   90.00
#
_symmetry.space_group_name_H-M   'P 1'
#
loop_
_entity.id
_entity.type
_entity.pdbx_description
1 polymer ?
#
loop_
_entity_poly.entity_id
_entity_poly.type
_entity_poly.pdbx_seq_one_letter_code
_entity_poly.pdbx_strand_id
1 'polypeptide(L)' 'GAENVFIHSTQGKRIAVVGVSDLIVVEDGDAILIARKGQSEDVKKVVEFLKNRKK' A
#
# COMPACT_ATOMS: atom_id res chain seq x y z
N GLY A 1 3.39 -6.75 -17.49
CA GLY A 1 3.15 -7.93 -16.64
C GLY A 1 3.17 -7.50 -15.20
N ALA A 2 2.01 -7.22 -14.63
CA ALA A 2 1.81 -7.10 -13.20
C ALA A 2 0.47 -7.78 -12.92
N GLU A 3 0.43 -8.67 -11.94
CA GLU A 3 -0.74 -9.52 -11.72
C GLU A 3 -1.18 -9.46 -10.26
N ASN A 4 -2.49 -9.39 -10.05
CA ASN A 4 -3.06 -9.43 -8.70
C ASN A 4 -2.56 -8.34 -7.73
N VAL A 5 -2.32 -7.12 -8.24
CA VAL A 5 -1.87 -5.97 -7.43
C VAL A 5 -3.07 -5.08 -7.05
N PHE A 6 -3.12 -4.67 -5.79
CA PHE A 6 -4.07 -3.68 -5.28
C PHE A 6 -3.34 -2.38 -4.94
N ILE A 7 -3.82 -1.25 -5.45
CA ILE A 7 -3.24 0.07 -5.21
C ILE A 7 -4.34 0.99 -4.67
N HIS A 8 -4.08 1.60 -3.52
CA HIS A 8 -4.94 2.61 -2.91
C HIS A 8 -4.17 3.94 -2.75
N SER A 9 -4.69 5.00 -3.35
CA SER A 9 -4.12 6.35 -3.32
C SER A 9 -5.22 7.34 -3.00
N THR A 10 -5.00 8.19 -2.00
CA THR A 10 -5.97 9.17 -1.50
C THR A 10 -5.62 10.60 -1.88
N GLN A 11 -4.35 10.88 -2.20
CA GLN A 11 -3.86 12.22 -2.55
C GLN A 11 -3.41 12.35 -4.00
N GLY A 12 -3.79 11.41 -4.86
CA GLY A 12 -3.57 11.51 -6.30
C GLY A 12 -2.12 11.30 -6.75
N LYS A 13 -1.25 10.73 -5.89
CA LYS A 13 0.09 10.31 -6.32
C LYS A 13 -0.04 9.22 -7.38
N ARG A 14 0.69 9.37 -8.48
CA ARG A 14 0.79 8.36 -9.55
C ARG A 14 1.69 7.22 -9.08
N ILE A 15 1.19 6.00 -9.16
CA ILE A 15 1.89 4.78 -8.74
C ILE A 15 1.84 3.80 -9.91
N ALA A 16 3.00 3.26 -10.28
CA ALA A 16 3.14 2.26 -11.33
C ALA A 16 3.96 1.08 -10.80
N VAL A 17 3.60 -0.11 -11.25
CA VAL A 17 4.25 -1.37 -10.87
C VAL A 17 4.46 -2.22 -12.11
N VAL A 18 5.62 -2.89 -12.19
CA VAL A 18 6.02 -3.68 -13.36
C VAL A 18 6.77 -4.92 -12.87
N GLY A 19 6.43 -6.09 -13.41
CA GLY A 19 7.14 -7.35 -13.11
C GLY A 19 6.88 -7.89 -11.70
N VAL A 20 5.79 -7.49 -11.06
CA VAL A 20 5.46 -7.87 -9.69
C VAL A 20 4.06 -8.46 -9.60
N SER A 21 3.88 -9.34 -8.62
CA SER A 21 2.60 -9.99 -8.35
C SER A 21 2.29 -9.98 -6.86
N ASP A 22 1.01 -10.07 -6.54
CA ASP A 22 0.51 -10.25 -5.17
C ASP A 22 1.00 -9.14 -4.23
N LEU A 23 0.81 -7.88 -4.62
CA LEU A 23 1.14 -6.71 -3.80
C LEU A 23 -0.09 -5.90 -3.39
N ILE A 24 0.01 -5.29 -2.22
CA ILE A 24 -0.86 -4.25 -1.71
C ILE A 24 -0.02 -2.99 -1.57
N VAL A 25 -0.43 -1.92 -2.23
CA VAL A 25 0.19 -0.60 -2.15
C VAL A 25 -0.81 0.38 -1.57
N VAL A 26 -0.45 1.07 -0.48
CA VAL A 26 -1.31 2.05 0.18
C VAL A 26 -0.54 3.35 0.35
N GLU A 27 -1.09 4.43 -0.19
CA GLU A 27 -0.57 5.78 -0.04
C GLU A 27 -1.40 6.56 0.98
N ASP A 28 -0.71 7.14 1.97
CA ASP A 28 -1.30 8.02 2.98
C ASP A 28 -0.30 9.10 3.41
N GLY A 29 -0.62 10.36 3.11
CA GLY A 29 0.23 11.49 3.48
C GLY A 29 1.54 11.57 2.73
N ASP A 30 2.61 11.56 3.50
CA ASP A 30 3.98 11.54 3.04
C ASP A 30 4.50 10.12 2.81
N ALA A 31 3.75 9.09 3.22
CA ALA A 31 4.20 7.70 3.19
C ALA A 31 3.47 6.84 2.14
N ILE A 32 4.18 5.78 1.69
CA ILE A 32 3.64 4.70 0.88
C ILE A 32 4.03 3.38 1.53
N LEU A 33 3.04 2.54 1.82
CA LEU A 33 3.19 1.16 2.26
C LEU A 33 3.14 0.22 1.06
N ILE A 34 4.05 -0.75 1.02
CA ILE A 34 4.03 -1.86 0.05
C ILE A 34 4.15 -3.16 0.82
N ALA A 35 3.23 -4.10 0.61
CA ALA A 35 3.20 -5.38 1.29
C ALA A 35 2.77 -6.51 0.34
N ARG A 36 3.17 -7.76 0.64
CA ARG A 36 2.65 -8.92 -0.09
C ARG A 36 1.21 -9.24 0.33
N LYS A 37 0.40 -9.64 -0.64
CA LYS A 37 -0.96 -10.13 -0.43
C LYS A 37 -0.90 -11.41 0.42
N GLY A 38 -1.88 -11.58 1.31
CA GLY A 38 -1.87 -12.63 2.33
C GLY A 38 -1.30 -12.21 3.69
N GLN A 39 -0.57 -11.10 3.76
CA GLN A 39 -0.19 -10.45 5.04
C GLN A 39 -1.22 -9.39 5.47
N SER A 40 -2.50 -9.59 5.13
CA SER A 40 -3.56 -8.58 5.27
C SER A 40 -3.84 -8.18 6.73
N GLU A 41 -3.58 -9.07 7.69
CA GLU A 41 -3.65 -8.72 9.11
C GLU A 41 -2.54 -7.74 9.52
N ASP A 42 -1.35 -7.88 8.93
CA ASP A 42 -0.23 -6.97 9.17
C ASP A 42 -0.40 -5.66 8.39
N VAL A 43 -1.06 -5.69 7.23
CA VAL A 43 -1.41 -4.45 6.48
C VAL A 43 -2.30 -3.53 7.31
N LYS A 44 -3.33 -4.05 8.00
CA LYS A 44 -4.17 -3.22 8.87
C LYS A 44 -3.35 -2.54 9.96
N LYS A 45 -2.49 -3.29 10.66
CA LYS A 45 -1.60 -2.75 11.71
C LYS A 45 -0.68 -1.67 11.16
N VAL A 46 -0.08 -1.89 9.99
CA VAL A 46 0.86 -0.91 9.40
C VAL A 46 0.12 0.33 8.87
N VAL A 47 -1.06 0.17 8.27
CA VAL A 47 -1.90 1.30 7.86
C VAL A 47 -2.36 2.11 9.08
N GLU A 48 -2.78 1.46 10.17
CA GLU A 48 -3.10 2.14 11.43
C GLU A 48 -1.88 2.86 12.02
N PHE A 49 -0.71 2.23 12.01
CA PHE A 49 0.53 2.86 12.44
C PHE A 49 0.88 4.12 11.62
N LEU A 50 0.73 4.06 10.29
CA LEU A 50 0.97 5.20 9.40
C LEU A 50 -0.05 6.33 9.64
N LYS A 51 -1.32 6.00 9.80
CA LYS A 51 -2.38 6.97 10.13
C LYS A 51 -2.16 7.64 11.49
N ASN A 52 -1.67 6.90 12.48
CA ASN A 52 -1.45 7.40 13.85
C ASN A 52 -0.23 8.34 13.96
N ARG A 53 0.71 8.31 13.00
CA ARG A 53 1.85 9.24 12.95
C ARG A 53 1.51 10.65 12.45
N LYS A 54 0.28 10.87 11.95
CA LYS A 54 -0.23 12.19 11.55
C LYS A 54 -0.90 12.98 12.68
N LYS A 55 -0.81 12.54 13.93
CA LYS A 55 -1.30 13.30 15.10
C LYS A 55 -0.18 14.06 15.78
#